data_AF-A0A0R2XNN2-F1
#
_entry.id   AF-A0A0R2XNN2-F1
#
_cell.length_a   1.000
_cell.length_b   1.000
_cell.length_c   1.000
_cell.angle_alpha   90.00
_cell.angle_beta   90.00
_cell.angle_gamma   90.00
#
_symmetry.space_group_name_H-M   'P 1'
#
loop_
_entity.id
_entity.type
_entity.pdbx_description
1 polymer ?
#
loop_
_entity_poly.entity_id
_entity_poly.type
_entity_poly.pdbx_seq_one_letter_code
_entity_poly.pdbx_strand_id
1 'polypeptide(L)'
;MVRIRLWQWPNLLALDAALIALVWQAAFAAALGHEVSLAAQSVLGLSVWLTYMADRLFDVAKRPPEQLHAVRHRFAKQHFGVIWGFWLCVLTANIGIALTGLLISELRNGLVLLTFCLLYTALNQALSRRFFPKELCVALIFAGGVIVFLLPSASVWPPACALALLCLTNCLMIGAKEQCIDAALQVRSLSRLPSSLIHILEVSCAFSLCFLNQVWALPIGLSLGALLIIHSCQKRLCIETFRVLTDSALLIGPSVALCLYF
;
A
#
# COMPACT_ATOMS: atom_id res chain seq x y z
N MET A 1 -10.15 5.84 -26.31
CA MET A 1 -10.08 5.42 -24.89
C MET A 1 -9.08 4.27 -24.78
N VAL A 2 -8.14 4.31 -23.84
CA VAL A 2 -7.20 3.19 -23.61
C VAL A 2 -8.02 1.97 -23.18
N ARG A 3 -7.89 0.85 -23.90
CA ARG A 3 -8.60 -0.40 -23.58
C ARG A 3 -8.07 -0.94 -22.25
N ILE A 4 -8.86 -0.81 -21.19
CA ILE A 4 -8.53 -1.34 -19.86
C ILE A 4 -8.58 -2.86 -19.93
N ARG A 5 -7.49 -3.54 -19.56
CA ARG A 5 -7.43 -5.00 -19.52
C ARG A 5 -7.99 -5.51 -18.19
N LEU A 6 -8.55 -6.72 -18.18
CA LEU A 6 -9.19 -7.32 -17.00
C LEU A 6 -8.28 -7.31 -15.76
N TRP A 7 -6.99 -7.61 -15.92
CA TRP A 7 -6.00 -7.65 -14.84
C TRP A 7 -5.62 -6.27 -14.26
N GLN A 8 -6.05 -5.16 -14.88
CA GLN A 8 -5.76 -3.81 -14.38
C GLN A 8 -6.84 -3.29 -13.43
N TRP A 9 -8.02 -3.93 -13.39
CA TRP A 9 -9.16 -3.47 -12.58
C TRP A 9 -8.90 -3.44 -11.07
N PRO A 10 -8.25 -4.45 -10.46
CA PRO A 10 -7.93 -4.38 -9.03
C PRO A 10 -7.11 -3.13 -8.68
N ASN A 11 -6.08 -2.85 -9.48
CA ASN A 11 -5.26 -1.65 -9.35
C ASN A 11 -6.04 -0.38 -9.66
N LEU A 12 -6.94 -0.38 -10.65
CA LEU A 12 -7.77 0.76 -11.01
C LEU A 12 -8.70 1.18 -9.86
N LEU A 13 -9.30 0.20 -9.18
CA LEU A 13 -10.24 0.39 -8.07
C LEU A 13 -9.56 0.43 -6.69
N ALA A 14 -8.24 0.32 -6.61
CA ALA A 14 -7.45 0.25 -5.37
C ALA A 14 -7.80 -0.97 -4.49
N LEU A 15 -8.35 -2.03 -5.08
CA LEU A 15 -8.69 -3.27 -4.37
C LEU A 15 -7.46 -4.12 -4.09
N ASP A 16 -6.41 -3.97 -4.91
CA ASP A 16 -5.11 -4.61 -4.73
C ASP A 16 -4.46 -4.20 -3.40
N ALA A 17 -4.42 -2.90 -3.08
CA ALA A 17 -3.85 -2.41 -1.83
C ALA A 17 -4.54 -3.01 -0.60
N ALA A 18 -5.88 -3.07 -0.61
CA ALA A 18 -6.66 -3.68 0.46
C ALA A 18 -6.38 -5.19 0.56
N LEU A 19 -6.33 -5.90 -0.58
CA LEU A 19 -6.01 -7.32 -0.60
C LEU A 19 -4.60 -7.60 -0.05
N ILE A 20 -3.60 -6.82 -0.46
CA ILE A 20 -2.22 -6.93 0.04
C ILE A 20 -2.23 -6.79 1.57
N ALA A 21 -2.92 -5.78 2.11
CA ALA A 21 -2.97 -5.57 3.56
C ALA A 21 -3.60 -6.77 4.30
N LEU A 22 -4.71 -7.30 3.77
CA LEU A 22 -5.40 -8.46 4.36
C LEU A 22 -4.54 -9.73 4.33
N VAL A 23 -3.88 -10.01 3.20
CA VAL A 23 -3.06 -11.22 3.05
C VAL A 23 -1.80 -11.14 3.93
N TRP A 24 -1.19 -9.95 4.05
CA TRP A 24 -0.08 -9.74 4.99
C TRP A 24 -0.52 -9.86 6.45
N GLN A 25 -1.67 -9.28 6.82
CA GLN A 25 -2.20 -9.41 8.17
C GLN A 25 -2.50 -10.87 8.49
N ALA A 26 -3.12 -11.60 7.56
CA ALA A 26 -3.39 -13.02 7.72
C ALA A 26 -2.10 -13.81 7.92
N ALA A 27 -1.07 -13.59 7.09
CA ALA A 27 0.23 -14.24 7.24
C ALA A 27 0.90 -13.92 8.58
N PHE A 28 0.79 -12.69 9.07
CA PHE A 28 1.34 -12.29 10.36
C PHE A 28 0.56 -12.87 11.54
N ALA A 29 -0.77 -12.89 11.46
CA ALA A 29 -1.63 -13.50 12.46
C ALA A 29 -1.36 -15.00 12.58
N ALA A 30 -1.28 -15.68 11.44
CA ALA A 30 -0.86 -17.07 11.28
C ALA A 30 0.47 -17.36 11.98
N ALA A 31 1.49 -16.54 11.71
CA ALA A 31 2.81 -16.70 12.30
C ALA A 31 2.86 -16.47 13.82
N LEU A 32 1.88 -15.75 14.39
CA LEU A 32 1.69 -15.63 15.84
C LEU A 32 0.81 -16.73 16.45
N GLY A 33 0.13 -17.53 15.63
CA GLY A 33 -0.95 -18.39 16.09
C GLY A 33 -2.14 -17.60 16.65
N HIS A 34 -2.33 -16.36 16.19
CA HIS A 34 -3.45 -15.50 16.59
C HIS A 34 -4.57 -15.55 15.56
N GLU A 35 -5.81 -15.63 16.04
CA GLU A 35 -6.99 -15.45 15.20
C GLU A 35 -7.39 -13.97 15.19
N VAL A 36 -7.58 -13.41 14.00
CA VAL A 36 -8.09 -12.04 13.83
C VAL A 36 -9.58 -12.12 13.51
N SER A 37 -10.39 -11.35 14.23
CA SER A 37 -11.84 -11.35 14.02
C SER A 37 -12.19 -10.88 12.59
N LEU A 38 -13.31 -11.39 12.05
CA LEU A 38 -13.81 -10.94 10.75
C LEU A 38 -14.11 -9.44 10.74
N ALA A 39 -14.49 -8.86 11.89
CA ALA A 39 -14.69 -7.42 12.03
C ALA A 39 -13.36 -6.66 11.85
N ALA A 40 -12.28 -7.08 12.51
CA ALA A 40 -10.95 -6.46 12.38
C ALA A 40 -10.40 -6.59 10.95
N GLN A 41 -10.54 -7.74 10.31
CA GLN A 41 -10.17 -7.92 8.90
C GLN A 41 -10.99 -7.00 7.99
N SER A 42 -12.32 -6.98 8.17
CA SER A 42 -13.19 -6.10 7.38
C SER A 42 -12.82 -4.63 7.56
N VAL A 43 -12.58 -4.19 8.81
CA VAL A 43 -12.19 -2.81 9.09
C VAL A 43 -10.84 -2.47 8.47
N LEU A 44 -9.84 -3.37 8.54
CA LEU A 44 -8.56 -3.15 7.87
C LEU A 44 -8.73 -2.98 6.36
N GLY A 45 -9.38 -3.96 5.71
CA GLY A 45 -9.55 -3.97 4.25
C GLY A 45 -10.30 -2.74 3.74
N LEU A 46 -11.42 -2.40 4.38
CA LEU A 46 -12.21 -1.22 4.04
C LEU A 46 -11.45 0.08 4.31
N SER A 47 -10.72 0.18 5.43
CA SER A 47 -9.95 1.38 5.77
C SER A 47 -8.79 1.63 4.80
N VAL A 48 -8.10 0.57 4.36
CA VAL A 48 -7.04 0.67 3.35
C VAL A 48 -7.64 1.12 2.02
N TRP A 49 -8.75 0.51 1.58
CA TRP A 49 -9.44 0.91 0.36
C TRP A 49 -9.90 2.38 0.41
N LEU A 50 -10.52 2.79 1.52
CA LEU A 50 -10.98 4.17 1.74
C LEU A 50 -9.80 5.14 1.63
N THR A 51 -8.68 4.85 2.30
CA THR A 51 -7.51 5.72 2.31
C THR A 51 -6.91 5.88 0.91
N TYR A 52 -6.70 4.77 0.20
CA TYR A 52 -6.14 4.80 -1.16
C TYR A 52 -7.07 5.45 -2.17
N MET A 53 -8.38 5.22 -2.06
CA MET A 53 -9.35 5.84 -2.96
C MET A 53 -9.47 7.35 -2.69
N ALA A 54 -9.46 7.77 -1.42
CA ALA A 54 -9.45 9.18 -1.06
C ALA A 54 -8.22 9.91 -1.61
N ASP A 55 -7.01 9.34 -1.42
CA ASP A 55 -5.77 9.92 -1.94
C ASP A 55 -5.84 10.13 -3.46
N ARG A 56 -6.33 9.12 -4.20
CA ARG A 56 -6.56 9.22 -5.66
C ARG A 56 -7.58 10.29 -6.04
N LEU A 57 -8.69 10.39 -5.31
CA LEU A 57 -9.72 11.39 -5.58
C LEU A 57 -9.18 12.81 -5.32
N PHE A 58 -8.48 13.02 -4.21
CA PHE A 58 -7.87 14.32 -3.93
C PHE A 58 -6.81 14.70 -4.97
N ASP A 59 -5.99 13.74 -5.41
CA ASP A 59 -4.99 13.95 -6.45
C ASP A 59 -5.58 14.41 -7.79
N VAL A 60 -6.76 13.91 -8.17
CA VAL A 60 -7.42 14.30 -9.44
C VAL A 60 -8.36 15.51 -9.29
N ALA A 61 -8.77 15.86 -8.08
CA ALA A 61 -9.79 16.88 -7.82
C ALA A 61 -9.47 18.22 -8.51
N LYS A 62 -8.25 18.73 -8.29
CA LYS A 62 -7.80 20.05 -8.79
C LYS A 62 -7.07 19.99 -10.14
N ARG A 63 -6.96 18.82 -10.77
CA ARG A 63 -6.17 18.62 -11.99
C ARG A 63 -7.06 18.48 -13.23
N PRO A 64 -6.75 19.17 -14.34
CA PRO A 64 -7.46 19.01 -15.60
C PRO A 64 -7.19 17.62 -16.21
N PRO A 65 -8.16 17.05 -16.95
CA PRO A 65 -8.02 15.71 -17.53
C PRO A 65 -6.80 15.53 -18.45
N GLU A 66 -6.38 16.60 -19.14
CA GLU A 66 -5.22 16.58 -20.05
C GLU A 66 -3.89 16.28 -19.35
N GLN A 67 -3.77 16.62 -18.07
CA GLN A 67 -2.57 16.37 -17.25
C GLN A 67 -2.56 14.97 -16.63
N LEU A 68 -3.67 14.22 -16.72
CA LEU A 68 -3.80 12.90 -16.11
C LEU A 68 -3.32 11.81 -17.08
N HIS A 69 -2.02 11.52 -17.04
CA HIS A 69 -1.40 10.53 -17.92
C HIS A 69 -1.61 9.07 -17.45
N ALA A 70 -1.79 8.83 -16.16
CA ALA A 70 -2.09 7.50 -15.61
C ALA A 70 -3.56 7.08 -15.84
N VAL A 71 -3.79 5.82 -16.21
CA VAL A 71 -5.15 5.30 -16.50
C VAL A 71 -6.06 5.41 -15.26
N ARG A 72 -5.53 5.10 -14.07
CA ARG A 72 -6.23 5.21 -12.78
C ARG A 72 -6.75 6.61 -12.48
N HIS A 73 -5.97 7.64 -12.80
CA HIS A 73 -6.35 9.03 -12.54
C HIS A 73 -7.45 9.49 -13.50
N ARG A 74 -7.39 9.09 -14.78
CA ARG A 74 -8.46 9.38 -15.74
C ARG A 74 -9.79 8.75 -15.32
N PHE A 75 -9.75 7.48 -14.90
CA PHE A 75 -10.95 6.78 -14.41
C PHE A 75 -11.54 7.47 -13.18
N ALA A 76 -10.71 7.78 -12.18
CA ALA A 76 -11.15 8.47 -10.97
C ALA A 76 -11.74 9.86 -11.27
N LYS A 77 -11.17 10.60 -12.22
CA LYS A 77 -11.69 11.91 -12.65
C LYS A 77 -13.02 11.79 -13.39
N GLN A 78 -13.15 10.79 -14.26
CA GLN A 78 -14.37 10.56 -15.05
C GLN A 78 -15.56 10.17 -14.18
N HIS A 79 -15.34 9.38 -13.13
CA HIS A 79 -16.41 8.88 -12.24
C HIS A 79 -16.38 9.55 -10.85
N PHE A 80 -15.80 10.73 -10.74
CA PHE A 80 -15.48 11.39 -9.47
C PHE A 80 -16.64 11.42 -8.46
N GLY A 81 -17.82 11.90 -8.88
CA GLY A 81 -18.99 12.00 -7.99
C GLY A 81 -19.54 10.64 -7.55
N VAL A 82 -19.57 9.66 -8.47
CA VAL A 82 -20.05 8.30 -8.17
C VAL A 82 -19.12 7.60 -7.19
N ILE A 83 -17.81 7.74 -7.38
CA ILE A 83 -16.82 7.15 -6.49
C ILE A 83 -16.88 7.81 -5.11
N TRP A 84 -17.06 9.13 -5.00
CA TRP A 84 -17.25 9.80 -3.71
C TRP A 84 -18.52 9.34 -2.97
N GLY A 85 -19.64 9.17 -3.68
CA GLY A 85 -20.86 8.63 -3.10
C GLY A 85 -20.65 7.23 -2.54
N PHE A 86 -20.05 6.35 -3.33
CA PHE A 86 -19.71 4.99 -2.89
C PHE A 86 -18.71 4.98 -1.72
N TRP A 87 -17.72 5.86 -1.76
CA TRP A 87 -16.73 6.04 -0.70
C TRP A 87 -17.40 6.42 0.63
N LEU A 88 -18.38 7.33 0.62
CA LEU A 88 -19.11 7.73 1.82
C LEU A 88 -19.96 6.59 2.40
N CYS A 89 -20.60 5.79 1.53
CA CYS A 89 -21.31 4.59 1.96
C CYS A 89 -20.38 3.57 2.64
N VAL A 90 -19.22 3.30 2.03
CA VAL A 90 -18.21 2.40 2.59
C VAL A 90 -17.65 2.95 3.90
N LEU A 91 -17.41 4.26 4.02
CA LEU A 91 -16.96 4.88 5.27
C LEU A 91 -17.98 4.65 6.39
N THR A 92 -19.26 4.89 6.12
CA THR A 92 -20.33 4.74 7.10
C THR A 92 -20.44 3.27 7.55
N ALA A 93 -20.40 2.33 6.61
CA ALA A 93 -20.39 0.90 6.91
C ALA A 93 -19.15 0.50 7.74
N ASN A 94 -17.97 0.99 7.37
CA ASN A 94 -16.72 0.71 8.08
C ASN A 94 -16.75 1.21 9.53
N ILE A 95 -17.29 2.41 9.77
CA ILE A 95 -17.49 2.94 11.14
C ILE A 95 -18.50 2.08 11.91
N GLY A 96 -19.59 1.67 11.28
CA GLY A 96 -20.59 0.79 11.90
C GLY A 96 -19.98 -0.55 12.34
N ILE A 97 -19.21 -1.20 11.45
CA ILE A 97 -18.51 -2.46 11.76
C ILE A 97 -17.48 -2.25 12.87
N ALA A 98 -16.72 -1.15 12.82
CA ALA A 98 -15.72 -0.83 13.83
C ALA A 98 -16.35 -0.68 15.23
N LEU A 99 -17.43 0.09 15.35
CA LEU A 99 -18.08 0.37 16.63
C LEU A 99 -18.82 -0.84 17.21
N THR A 100 -19.26 -1.77 16.37
CA THR A 100 -20.03 -2.96 16.80
C THR A 100 -19.19 -4.21 16.96
N GLY A 101 -18.07 -4.31 16.23
CA GLY A 101 -17.29 -5.55 16.12
C GLY A 101 -15.86 -5.48 16.65
N LEU A 102 -15.33 -4.30 16.99
CA LEU A 102 -13.98 -4.17 17.55
C LEU A 102 -13.97 -4.01 19.07
N LEU A 103 -12.92 -4.53 19.68
CA LEU A 103 -12.59 -4.30 21.07
C LEU A 103 -12.13 -2.86 21.29
N ILE A 104 -12.26 -2.36 22.52
CA ILE A 104 -11.83 -0.99 22.89
C ILE A 104 -10.33 -0.77 22.62
N SER A 105 -9.49 -1.79 22.85
CA SER A 105 -8.06 -1.75 22.55
C SER A 105 -7.80 -1.60 21.05
N GLU A 106 -8.53 -2.32 20.21
CA GLU A 106 -8.45 -2.26 18.75
C GLU A 106 -8.92 -0.91 18.22
N LEU A 107 -10.04 -0.38 18.75
CA LEU A 107 -10.53 0.95 18.42
C LEU A 107 -9.52 2.04 18.77
N ARG A 108 -8.87 1.95 19.94
CA ARG A 108 -7.82 2.90 20.34
C ARG A 108 -6.62 2.85 19.39
N ASN A 109 -6.13 1.66 19.05
CA ASN A 109 -5.02 1.50 18.12
C ASN A 109 -5.39 2.02 16.72
N GLY A 110 -6.61 1.70 16.26
CA GLY A 110 -7.18 2.20 15.01
C GLY A 110 -7.30 3.72 14.97
N LEU A 111 -7.72 4.36 16.07
CA LEU A 111 -7.82 5.82 16.17
C LEU A 111 -6.46 6.51 16.09
N VAL A 112 -5.44 5.93 16.74
CA VAL A 112 -4.06 6.41 16.62
C VAL A 112 -3.58 6.33 15.17
N LEU A 113 -3.79 5.20 14.50
CA LEU A 113 -3.40 5.04 13.11
C LEU A 113 -4.19 5.98 12.17
N LEU A 114 -5.49 6.14 12.40
CA LEU A 114 -6.35 7.07 11.66
C LEU A 114 -5.82 8.51 11.77
N THR A 115 -5.35 8.91 12.95
CA THR A 115 -4.75 10.24 13.16
C THR A 115 -3.53 10.43 12.26
N PHE A 116 -2.65 9.42 12.16
CA PHE A 116 -1.51 9.46 11.24
C PHE A 116 -1.95 9.50 9.77
N CYS A 117 -2.98 8.73 9.37
CA CYS A 117 -3.53 8.76 8.02
C CYS A 117 -4.09 10.13 7.62
N LEU A 118 -4.85 10.77 8.52
CA LEU A 118 -5.42 12.10 8.29
C LEU A 118 -4.34 13.16 8.22
N LEU A 119 -3.36 13.12 9.13
CA LEU A 119 -2.22 14.02 9.12
C LEU A 119 -1.40 13.88 7.83
N TYR A 120 -1.11 12.64 7.43
CA TYR A 120 -0.47 12.35 6.13
C TYR A 120 -1.26 12.97 4.98
N THR A 121 -2.57 12.75 4.92
CA THR A 121 -3.41 13.23 3.82
C THR A 121 -3.38 14.77 3.75
N ALA A 122 -3.52 15.44 4.90
CA ALA A 122 -3.44 16.90 4.98
C ALA A 122 -2.08 17.44 4.53
N LEU A 123 -0.98 16.84 5.03
CA LEU A 123 0.38 17.23 4.68
C LEU A 123 0.69 16.96 3.21
N ASN A 124 0.27 15.82 2.66
CA ASN A 124 0.45 15.48 1.25
C ASN A 124 -0.24 16.53 0.36
N GLN A 125 -1.47 16.91 0.69
CA GLN A 125 -2.20 17.94 -0.05
C GLN A 125 -1.55 19.34 0.05
N ALA A 126 -1.04 19.71 1.23
CA ALA A 126 -0.42 21.01 1.46
C ALA A 126 1.00 21.13 0.86
N LEU A 127 1.78 20.05 0.91
CA LEU A 127 3.22 20.05 0.63
C LEU A 127 3.63 19.29 -0.64
N SER A 128 2.70 18.68 -1.37
CA SER A 128 2.99 17.92 -2.61
C SER A 128 3.84 18.70 -3.64
N ARG A 129 3.74 20.04 -3.66
CA ARG A 129 4.54 20.92 -4.53
C ARG A 129 5.92 21.28 -3.97
N ARG A 130 6.13 21.18 -2.64
CA ARG A 130 7.31 21.70 -1.91
C ARG A 130 8.27 20.61 -1.42
N PHE A 131 8.17 19.40 -1.99
CA PHE A 131 8.83 18.16 -1.56
C PHE A 131 8.20 17.58 -0.29
N PHE A 132 7.60 16.39 -0.42
CA PHE A 132 7.02 15.64 0.70
C PHE A 132 7.33 14.15 0.54
N PRO A 133 7.88 13.47 1.57
CA PRO A 133 8.26 12.06 1.50
C PRO A 133 7.06 11.11 1.63
N LYS A 134 6.08 11.27 0.72
CA LYS A 134 4.83 10.50 0.74
C LYS A 134 5.07 8.99 0.74
N GLU A 135 6.08 8.52 0.01
CA GLU A 135 6.37 7.10 -0.14
C GLU A 135 6.78 6.46 1.21
N LEU A 136 7.56 7.17 2.03
CA LEU A 136 7.93 6.71 3.37
C LEU A 136 6.74 6.71 4.31
N CYS A 137 5.93 7.77 4.30
CA CYS A 137 4.73 7.86 5.13
C CYS A 137 3.74 6.74 4.80
N VAL A 138 3.46 6.51 3.51
CA VAL A 138 2.55 5.45 3.07
C VAL A 138 3.08 4.07 3.45
N ALA A 139 4.38 3.81 3.29
CA ALA A 139 4.98 2.52 3.68
C ALA A 139 4.84 2.24 5.18
N LEU A 140 5.10 3.25 6.04
CA LEU A 140 4.96 3.13 7.49
C LEU A 140 3.50 2.98 7.92
N ILE A 141 2.59 3.78 7.36
CA ILE A 141 1.15 3.69 7.65
C ILE A 141 0.60 2.33 7.22
N PHE A 142 1.01 1.83 6.05
CA PHE A 142 0.59 0.54 5.54
C PHE A 142 1.05 -0.61 6.44
N ALA A 143 2.34 -0.65 6.78
CA ALA A 143 2.87 -1.66 7.71
C ALA A 143 2.20 -1.55 9.10
N GLY A 144 1.98 -0.33 9.57
CA GLY A 144 1.22 -0.04 10.80
C GLY A 144 -0.21 -0.60 10.74
N GLY A 145 -0.90 -0.43 9.62
CA GLY A 145 -2.23 -1.00 9.38
C GLY A 145 -2.26 -2.52 9.43
N VAL A 146 -1.28 -3.19 8.82
CA VAL A 146 -1.15 -4.65 8.87
C VAL A 146 -1.06 -5.16 10.32
N ILE A 147 -0.31 -4.46 11.18
CA ILE A 147 -0.09 -4.90 12.58
C ILE A 147 -1.06 -4.32 13.61
N VAL A 148 -1.92 -3.36 13.25
CA VAL A 148 -2.71 -2.57 14.22
C VAL A 148 -3.59 -3.43 15.14
N PHE A 149 -4.11 -4.53 14.60
CA PHE A 149 -4.95 -5.52 15.30
C PHE A 149 -4.16 -6.72 15.84
N LEU A 150 -2.83 -6.73 15.69
CA LEU A 150 -1.93 -7.77 16.22
C LEU A 150 -1.15 -7.31 17.47
N LEU A 151 -1.28 -6.02 17.83
CA LEU A 151 -0.72 -5.45 19.04
C LEU A 151 -1.43 -6.00 20.30
N PRO A 152 -0.74 -6.14 21.44
CA PRO A 152 0.58 -5.58 21.77
C PRO A 152 1.77 -6.52 21.52
N SER A 153 1.61 -7.59 20.71
CA SER A 153 2.69 -8.56 20.50
C SER A 153 3.97 -7.89 19.98
N ALA A 154 5.05 -7.91 20.75
CA ALA A 154 6.29 -7.22 20.39
C ALA A 154 7.04 -7.89 19.22
N SER A 155 6.77 -9.18 18.96
CA SER A 155 7.42 -9.94 17.90
C SER A 155 7.04 -9.49 16.49
N VAL A 156 5.97 -8.68 16.33
CA VAL A 156 5.54 -8.16 15.03
C VAL A 156 6.37 -6.97 14.55
N TRP A 157 7.10 -6.29 15.44
CA TRP A 157 7.84 -5.07 15.07
C TRP A 157 8.97 -5.34 14.06
N PRO A 158 9.87 -6.31 14.25
CA PRO A 158 10.89 -6.62 13.25
C PRO A 158 10.34 -6.95 11.85
N PRO A 159 9.37 -7.88 11.68
CA PRO A 159 8.81 -8.15 10.37
C PRO A 159 7.98 -6.99 9.81
N ALA A 160 7.33 -6.16 10.66
CA ALA A 160 6.67 -4.95 10.21
C ALA A 160 7.64 -3.89 9.66
N CYS A 161 8.81 -3.72 10.26
CA CYS A 161 9.87 -2.86 9.74
C CYS A 161 10.37 -3.36 8.38
N ALA A 162 10.58 -4.67 8.24
CA ALA A 162 10.98 -5.28 6.97
C ALA A 162 9.87 -5.14 5.89
N LEU A 163 8.60 -5.28 6.27
CA LEU A 163 7.46 -5.00 5.40
C LEU A 163 7.40 -3.53 4.99
N ALA A 164 7.67 -2.59 5.90
CA ALA A 164 7.74 -1.17 5.57
C ALA A 164 8.87 -0.88 4.56
N LEU A 165 10.05 -1.50 4.71
CA LEU A 165 11.14 -1.41 3.73
C LEU A 165 10.72 -1.97 2.37
N LEU A 166 10.01 -3.10 2.36
CA LEU A 166 9.50 -3.73 1.14
C LEU A 166 8.48 -2.82 0.42
N CYS A 167 7.51 -2.27 1.16
CA CYS A 167 6.53 -1.33 0.63
C CYS A 167 7.17 -0.03 0.13
N LEU A 168 8.17 0.50 0.86
CA LEU A 168 8.92 1.67 0.42
C LEU A 168 9.69 1.40 -0.88
N THR A 169 10.31 0.23 -1.00
CA THR A 169 11.00 -0.20 -2.23
C THR A 169 10.02 -0.28 -3.40
N ASN A 170 8.87 -0.93 -3.22
CA ASN A 170 7.79 -0.98 -4.22
C ASN A 170 7.34 0.44 -4.64
N CYS A 171 7.08 1.33 -3.67
CA CYS A 171 6.64 2.70 -3.96
C CYS A 171 7.69 3.49 -4.74
N LEU A 172 8.97 3.38 -4.37
CA LEU A 172 10.05 4.10 -5.05
C LEU A 172 10.35 3.53 -6.44
N MET A 173 10.25 2.21 -6.63
CA MET A 173 10.36 1.59 -7.96
C MET A 173 9.28 2.14 -8.91
N ILE A 174 8.03 2.19 -8.46
CA ILE A 174 6.91 2.74 -9.24
C ILE A 174 7.14 4.22 -9.50
N GLY A 175 7.48 5.00 -8.45
CA GLY A 175 7.72 6.43 -8.57
C GLY A 175 8.87 6.78 -9.52
N ALA A 176 9.98 6.04 -9.48
CA ALA A 176 11.10 6.22 -10.40
C ALA A 176 10.70 5.94 -11.85
N LYS A 177 9.87 4.92 -12.08
CA LYS A 177 9.33 4.60 -13.41
C LYS A 177 8.32 5.64 -13.90
N GLU A 178 7.54 6.24 -12.99
CA GLU A 178 6.56 7.30 -13.26
C GLU A 178 7.17 8.71 -13.20
N GLN A 179 8.49 8.87 -13.02
CA GLN A 179 9.13 10.18 -12.81
C GLN A 179 8.85 11.20 -13.93
N CYS A 180 8.76 10.76 -15.18
CA CYS A 180 8.39 11.63 -16.31
C CYS A 180 6.94 12.15 -16.18
N ILE A 181 6.03 11.34 -15.65
CA ILE A 181 4.62 11.70 -15.40
C ILE A 181 4.54 12.66 -14.21
N ASP A 182 5.26 12.37 -13.13
CA ASP A 182 5.30 13.21 -11.93
C ASP A 182 5.97 14.57 -12.18
N ALA A 183 6.96 14.62 -13.07
CA ALA A 183 7.59 15.86 -13.53
C ALA A 183 6.59 16.75 -14.29
N ALA A 184 5.77 16.15 -15.17
CA ALA A 184 4.69 16.86 -15.86
C ALA A 184 3.64 17.42 -14.89
N LEU A 185 3.44 16.73 -13.75
CA LEU A 185 2.49 17.13 -12.69
C LEU A 185 3.08 18.06 -11.62
N GLN A 186 4.36 18.48 -11.75
CA GLN A 186 5.07 19.31 -10.76
C GLN A 186 5.09 18.72 -9.33
N VAL A 187 4.93 17.41 -9.19
CA VAL A 187 4.98 16.72 -7.89
C VAL A 187 6.43 16.42 -7.54
N ARG A 188 6.86 16.79 -6.33
CA ARG A 188 8.20 16.53 -5.81
C ARG A 188 8.09 15.57 -4.62
N SER A 189 8.69 14.38 -4.73
CA SER A 189 8.71 13.37 -3.66
C SER A 189 10.01 12.57 -3.68
N LEU A 190 10.13 11.55 -2.82
CA LEU A 190 11.35 10.73 -2.71
C LEU A 190 11.67 9.98 -4.00
N SER A 191 10.69 9.78 -4.88
CA SER A 191 10.89 9.16 -6.19
C SER A 191 11.85 9.91 -7.11
N ARG A 192 12.18 11.18 -6.82
CA ARG A 192 13.20 11.95 -7.54
C ARG A 192 14.63 11.70 -7.07
N LEU A 193 14.80 10.98 -5.95
CA LEU A 193 16.11 10.60 -5.43
C LEU A 193 16.80 9.59 -6.37
N PRO A 194 18.13 9.48 -6.32
CA PRO A 194 18.86 8.62 -7.24
C PRO A 194 18.46 7.16 -7.11
N SER A 195 18.52 6.41 -8.22
CA SER A 195 18.21 4.98 -8.26
C SER A 195 19.06 4.13 -7.30
N SER A 196 20.21 4.66 -6.85
CA SER A 196 21.02 4.03 -5.79
C SER A 196 20.26 3.84 -4.48
N LEU A 197 19.30 4.72 -4.16
CA LEU A 197 18.47 4.57 -2.97
C LEU A 197 17.62 3.30 -3.01
N ILE A 198 17.08 2.93 -4.18
CA ILE A 198 16.29 1.70 -4.35
C ILE A 198 17.16 0.49 -4.05
N HIS A 199 18.39 0.45 -4.58
CA HIS A 199 19.33 -0.64 -4.28
C HIS A 199 19.75 -0.69 -2.81
N ILE A 200 19.95 0.45 -2.16
CA ILE A 200 20.22 0.49 -0.71
C ILE A 200 19.06 -0.12 0.07
N LEU A 201 17.82 0.18 -0.31
CA LEU A 201 16.63 -0.38 0.35
C LEU A 201 16.45 -1.86 0.07
N GLU A 202 16.71 -2.33 -1.15
CA GLU A 202 16.72 -3.75 -1.50
C GLU A 202 17.73 -4.52 -0.64
N VAL A 203 18.96 -4.01 -0.53
CA VAL A 203 20.01 -4.60 0.31
C VAL A 203 19.63 -4.54 1.79
N SER A 204 19.05 -3.43 2.25
CA SER A 204 18.61 -3.29 3.66
C SER A 204 17.46 -4.26 3.98
N CYS A 205 16.53 -4.44 3.05
CA CYS A 205 15.44 -5.40 3.17
C CYS A 205 15.98 -6.83 3.20
N ALA A 206 16.90 -7.19 2.30
CA ALA A 206 17.58 -8.48 2.30
C ALA A 206 18.36 -8.73 3.60
N PHE A 207 19.09 -7.72 4.10
CA PHE A 207 19.81 -7.80 5.36
C PHE A 207 18.88 -8.00 6.55
N SER A 208 17.69 -7.37 6.55
CA SER A 208 16.70 -7.56 7.62
C SER A 208 16.23 -9.02 7.75
N LEU A 209 16.23 -9.79 6.64
CA LEU A 209 15.85 -11.20 6.66
C LEU A 209 16.75 -12.05 7.54
N CYS A 210 18.03 -11.68 7.70
CA CYS A 210 18.99 -12.38 8.55
C CYS A 210 18.63 -12.34 10.05
N PHE A 211 17.76 -11.40 10.45
CA PHE A 211 17.32 -11.22 11.84
C PHE A 211 15.91 -11.75 12.08
N LEU A 212 15.27 -12.29 11.05
CA LEU A 212 13.93 -12.85 11.11
C LEU A 212 14.01 -14.38 11.16
N ASN A 213 13.09 -15.02 11.88
CA ASN A 213 12.94 -16.46 11.79
C ASN A 213 12.37 -16.85 10.41
N GLN A 214 12.42 -18.14 10.07
CA GLN A 214 11.98 -18.63 8.76
C GLN A 214 10.53 -18.27 8.43
N VAL A 215 9.62 -18.32 9.40
CA VAL A 215 8.19 -18.04 9.21
C VAL A 215 7.97 -16.59 8.78
N TRP A 216 8.71 -15.64 9.36
CA TRP A 216 8.66 -14.22 9.01
C TRP A 216 9.47 -13.90 7.75
N ALA A 217 10.65 -14.51 7.61
CA ALA A 217 11.58 -14.23 6.52
C ALA A 217 11.06 -14.72 5.17
N LEU A 218 10.36 -15.86 5.12
CA LEU A 218 9.86 -16.45 3.87
C LEU A 218 8.94 -15.52 3.07
N PRO A 219 7.83 -14.98 3.63
CA PRO A 219 6.96 -14.10 2.86
C PRO A 219 7.64 -12.80 2.43
N ILE A 220 8.53 -12.23 3.25
CA ILE A 220 9.26 -11.00 2.90
C ILE A 220 10.28 -11.30 1.80
N GLY A 221 11.05 -12.38 1.93
CA GLY A 221 12.07 -12.79 0.97
C GLY A 221 11.50 -13.12 -0.40
N LEU A 222 10.37 -13.83 -0.46
CA LEU A 222 9.71 -14.15 -1.74
C LEU A 222 9.19 -12.90 -2.46
N SER A 223 8.53 -12.00 -1.73
CA SER A 223 8.05 -10.73 -2.30
C SER A 223 9.22 -9.83 -2.73
N LEU A 224 10.31 -9.79 -1.95
CA LEU A 224 11.54 -9.07 -2.32
C LEU A 224 12.18 -9.67 -3.58
N GLY A 225 12.30 -11.00 -3.66
CA GLY A 225 12.82 -11.69 -4.83
C GLY A 225 12.02 -11.38 -6.09
N ALA A 226 10.69 -11.35 -5.99
CA ALA A 226 9.83 -10.93 -7.09
C ALA A 226 10.06 -9.47 -7.50
N LEU A 227 10.20 -8.55 -6.54
CA LEU A 227 10.54 -7.16 -6.83
C LEU A 227 11.89 -7.03 -7.55
N LEU A 228 12.92 -7.76 -7.11
CA LEU A 228 14.25 -7.76 -7.75
C LEU A 228 14.20 -8.24 -9.21
N ILE A 229 13.41 -9.29 -9.49
CA ILE A 229 13.20 -9.81 -10.85
C ILE A 229 12.50 -8.74 -11.72
N ILE A 230 11.46 -8.10 -11.19
CA ILE A 230 10.72 -7.05 -11.90
C ILE A 230 11.62 -5.84 -12.14
N HIS A 231 12.41 -5.43 -11.14
CA HIS A 231 13.35 -4.31 -11.24
C HIS A 231 14.39 -4.57 -12.33
N SER A 232 14.91 -5.80 -12.43
CA SER A 232 15.84 -6.22 -13.48
C SER A 232 15.19 -6.19 -14.88
N CYS A 233 13.90 -6.52 -14.96
CA CYS A 233 13.12 -6.51 -16.20
C CYS A 233 12.54 -5.12 -16.55
N GLN A 234 12.76 -4.09 -15.74
CA GLN A 234 12.03 -2.81 -15.84
C GLN A 234 12.09 -2.15 -17.22
N LYS A 235 13.20 -2.29 -17.96
CA LYS A 235 13.39 -1.65 -19.27
C LYS A 235 12.48 -2.24 -20.35
N ARG A 236 12.05 -3.50 -20.19
CA ARG A 236 11.19 -4.22 -21.15
C ARG A 236 9.70 -4.01 -20.88
N LEU A 237 9.35 -3.44 -19.73
CA LEU A 237 7.97 -3.31 -19.28
C LEU A 237 7.46 -1.88 -19.52
N CYS A 238 6.25 -1.77 -20.05
CA CYS A 238 5.54 -0.49 -20.11
C CYS A 238 5.13 -0.06 -18.69
N ILE A 239 4.95 1.25 -18.48
CA ILE A 239 4.71 1.85 -17.15
C ILE A 239 3.54 1.18 -16.42
N GLU A 240 2.40 1.01 -17.09
CA GLU A 240 1.20 0.41 -16.50
C GLU A 240 1.39 -1.08 -16.13
N THR A 241 2.12 -1.85 -16.95
CA THR A 241 2.41 -3.26 -16.65
C THR A 241 3.42 -3.37 -15.50
N PHE A 242 4.45 -2.52 -15.53
CA PHE A 242 5.44 -2.45 -14.46
C PHE A 242 4.76 -2.16 -13.11
N ARG A 243 3.87 -1.17 -13.06
CA ARG A 243 3.14 -0.82 -11.83
C ARG A 243 2.37 -1.99 -11.26
N VAL A 244 1.47 -2.59 -12.05
CA VAL A 244 0.63 -3.70 -11.56
C VAL A 244 1.46 -4.92 -11.17
N LEU A 245 2.53 -5.24 -11.91
CA LEU A 245 3.43 -6.33 -11.51
C LEU A 245 4.15 -6.02 -10.21
N THR A 246 4.62 -4.78 -10.02
CA THR A 246 5.33 -4.37 -8.79
C THR A 246 4.40 -4.43 -7.58
N ASP A 247 3.14 -4.01 -7.72
CA ASP A 247 2.12 -4.14 -6.66
C ASP A 247 1.77 -5.61 -6.39
N SER A 248 1.57 -6.40 -7.46
CA SER A 248 1.26 -7.84 -7.35
C SER A 248 2.39 -8.64 -6.71
N ALA A 249 3.65 -8.20 -6.84
CA ALA A 249 4.80 -8.85 -6.21
C ALA A 249 4.66 -8.90 -4.69
N LEU A 250 3.97 -7.94 -4.07
CA LEU A 250 3.73 -7.90 -2.63
C LEU A 250 2.73 -8.96 -2.16
N LEU A 251 1.95 -9.58 -3.06
CA LEU A 251 1.04 -10.69 -2.73
C LEU A 251 1.75 -12.05 -2.74
N ILE A 252 2.79 -12.22 -3.55
CA ILE A 252 3.41 -13.53 -3.80
C ILE A 252 3.88 -14.17 -2.51
N GLY A 253 4.69 -13.46 -1.73
CA GLY A 253 5.26 -13.99 -0.51
C GLY A 253 4.24 -14.37 0.58
N PRO A 254 3.35 -13.47 1.03
CA PRO A 254 2.41 -13.80 2.09
C PRO A 254 1.37 -14.84 1.63
N SER A 255 0.99 -14.88 0.34
CA SER A 255 0.13 -15.95 -0.18
C SER A 255 0.82 -17.32 -0.13
N VAL A 256 2.09 -17.41 -0.55
CA VAL A 256 2.85 -18.67 -0.46
C VAL A 256 3.05 -19.10 0.99
N ALA A 257 3.34 -18.16 1.90
CA ALA A 257 3.47 -18.47 3.32
C ALA A 257 2.17 -19.03 3.91
N LEU A 258 1.02 -18.44 3.57
CA LEU A 258 -0.28 -18.96 4.01
C LEU A 258 -0.54 -20.39 3.51
N CYS A 259 -0.19 -20.72 2.26
CA CYS A 259 -0.35 -22.08 1.72
C CYS A 259 0.62 -23.13 2.28
N LEU A 260 1.76 -22.70 2.83
CA LEU A 260 2.77 -23.62 3.37
C LEU A 260 2.57 -23.91 4.85
N TYR A 261 1.99 -22.96 5.58
CA TYR A 261 1.80 -23.06 7.02
C TYR A 261 0.35 -23.41 7.42
N PHE A 262 -0.60 -23.38 6.47
CA PHE A 262 -2.04 -23.66 6.64
C PHE A 262 -2.62 -24.35 5.41
#